data_AF-A0A0N8SJ99-F1
#
_entry.id   AF-A0A0N8SJ99-F1
#
_cell.length_a   1.000
_cell.length_b   1.000
_cell.length_c   1.000
_cell.angle_alpha   90.00
_cell.angle_beta   90.00
_cell.angle_gamma   90.00
#
_symmetry.space_group_name_H-M   'P 1'
#
loop_
_entity.id
_entity.type
_entity.pdbx_description
1 polymer ?
#
loop_
_entity_poly.entity_id
_entity_poly.type
_entity_poly.pdbx_seq_one_letter_code
_entity_poly.pdbx_strand_id
1 'polypeptide(L)'
;MELTKDAARSLRDGGIDAIAALDVALSKVLKELDQAQHAEFKNAIGRAITAVINETITPAIKAYPVLEPDQATWGEVVGRQAAKRATFG
;
A
#
# COMPACT_ATOMS: atom_id res chain seq x y z
N MET A 1 4.91 11.84 17.25
CA MET A 1 3.54 11.38 17.51
C MET A 1 3.62 10.19 18.43
N GLU A 2 3.00 10.24 19.61
CA GLU A 2 2.86 9.05 20.45
C GLU A 2 1.67 8.23 19.93
N LEU A 3 1.94 6.99 19.51
CA LEU A 3 0.91 6.05 19.06
C LEU A 3 0.68 5.02 20.16
N THR A 4 -0.57 4.61 20.38
CA THR A 4 -0.85 3.33 21.04
C THR A 4 -0.52 2.19 20.09
N LYS A 5 -0.31 0.97 20.62
CA LYS A 5 -0.01 -0.21 19.79
C LYS A 5 -1.08 -0.48 18.74
N ASP A 6 -2.35 -0.33 19.12
CA ASP A 6 -3.48 -0.54 18.21
C ASP A 6 -3.56 0.57 17.16
N ALA A 7 -3.32 1.84 17.53
CA ALA A 7 -3.25 2.93 16.56
C ALA A 7 -2.11 2.74 15.56
N ALA A 8 -0.94 2.29 16.00
CA ALA A 8 0.18 1.97 15.11
C ALA A 8 -0.16 0.82 14.16
N ARG A 9 -0.84 -0.23 14.66
CA ARG A 9 -1.32 -1.33 13.81
C ARG A 9 -2.31 -0.83 12.75
N SER A 10 -3.31 -0.05 13.15
CA SER A 10 -4.29 0.51 12.21
C SER A 10 -3.64 1.45 11.18
N LEU A 11 -2.66 2.26 11.60
CA LEU A 11 -1.93 3.15 10.70
C LEU A 11 -1.10 2.37 9.67
N ARG A 12 -0.38 1.34 10.10
CA ARG A 12 0.36 0.43 9.21
C ARG A 12 -0.59 -0.24 8.21
N ASP A 13 -1.67 -0.85 8.70
CA ASP A 13 -2.61 -1.60 7.87
C ASP A 13 -3.32 -0.68 6.85
N GLY A 14 -3.69 0.53 7.26
CA GLY A 14 -4.21 1.56 6.36
C GLY A 14 -3.21 1.99 5.29
N GLY A 15 -1.93 2.11 5.65
CA GLY A 15 -0.84 2.35 4.71
C GLY A 15 -0.72 1.25 3.64
N ILE A 16 -0.78 -0.01 4.06
CA ILE A 16 -0.72 -1.15 3.14
C ILE A 16 -1.95 -1.17 2.22
N ASP A 17 -3.14 -0.91 2.76
CA ASP A 17 -4.38 -0.81 1.98
C ASP A 17 -4.31 0.30 0.91
N ALA A 18 -3.72 1.46 1.25
CA ALA A 18 -3.52 2.56 0.31
C ALA A 18 -2.53 2.19 -0.81
N ILE A 19 -1.43 1.50 -0.51
CA ILE A 19 -0.48 1.00 -1.52
C ILE A 19 -1.16 0.04 -2.49
N ALA A 20 -1.98 -0.88 -1.99
CA ALA A 20 -2.72 -1.81 -2.83
C ALA A 20 -3.72 -1.07 -3.75
N ALA A 21 -4.39 -0.04 -3.26
CA ALA A 21 -5.30 0.78 -4.07
C ALA A 21 -4.55 1.54 -5.18
N LEU A 22 -3.37 2.09 -4.87
CA LEU A 22 -2.50 2.77 -5.85
C LEU A 22 -2.00 1.80 -6.93
N ASP A 23 -1.62 0.58 -6.58
CA ASP A 23 -1.21 -0.45 -7.53
C ASP A 23 -2.35 -0.86 -8.47
N VAL A 24 -3.57 -1.03 -7.94
CA VAL A 24 -4.76 -1.28 -8.75
C VAL A 24 -5.05 -0.11 -9.70
N ALA A 25 -4.95 1.12 -9.23
CA ALA A 25 -5.13 2.31 -10.06
C ALA A 25 -4.09 2.36 -11.19
N LEU A 26 -2.81 2.08 -10.88
CA LEU A 26 -1.75 1.99 -11.88
C LEU A 26 -2.06 0.92 -12.92
N SER A 27 -2.44 -0.28 -12.50
CA SER A 27 -2.79 -1.37 -13.42
C SER A 27 -3.94 -0.99 -14.38
N LYS A 28 -4.95 -0.26 -13.90
CA LYS A 28 -6.05 0.24 -14.74
C LYS A 28 -5.57 1.28 -15.73
N VAL A 29 -4.86 2.30 -15.25
CA VAL A 29 -4.36 3.40 -16.08
C VAL A 29 -3.40 2.89 -17.17
N LEU A 30 -2.50 1.95 -16.85
CA LEU A 30 -1.56 1.40 -17.84
C LEU A 30 -2.25 0.63 -18.98
N LYS A 31 -3.50 0.18 -18.82
CA LYS A 31 -4.27 -0.45 -19.90
C LYS A 31 -4.85 0.57 -20.89
N GLU A 32 -4.98 1.82 -20.47
CA GLU A 32 -5.59 2.91 -21.25
C GLU A 32 -4.53 3.82 -21.89
N LEU A 33 -3.27 3.70 -21.48
CA LEU A 33 -2.15 4.50 -21.96
C LEU A 33 -1.27 3.76 -22.95
N ASP A 34 -0.65 4.52 -23.86
CA ASP A 34 0.43 4.03 -24.71
C ASP A 34 1.69 3.73 -23.87
N GLN A 35 2.48 2.74 -24.31
CA GLN A 35 3.70 2.29 -23.61
C GLN A 35 4.70 3.43 -23.39
N ALA A 36 4.75 4.41 -24.29
CA ALA A 36 5.61 5.59 -24.15
C ALA A 36 5.29 6.41 -22.88
N GLN A 37 4.05 6.38 -22.39
CA GLN A 37 3.59 7.12 -21.21
C GLN A 37 3.65 6.28 -19.92
N HIS A 38 3.89 4.97 -20.02
CA HIS A 38 3.88 4.06 -18.87
C HIS A 38 4.94 4.43 -17.83
N ALA A 39 6.12 4.85 -18.27
CA ALA A 39 7.23 5.20 -17.38
C ALA A 39 6.87 6.38 -16.47
N GLU A 40 6.23 7.41 -17.01
CA GLU A 40 5.81 8.59 -16.25
C GLU A 40 4.82 8.23 -15.15
N PHE A 41 3.78 7.46 -15.50
CA PHE A 41 2.75 7.05 -14.53
C PHE A 41 3.28 6.07 -13.48
N LYS A 42 4.14 5.12 -13.86
CA LYS A 42 4.83 4.24 -12.92
C LYS A 42 5.67 5.05 -11.92
N ASN A 43 6.39 6.07 -12.39
CA ASN A 43 7.17 6.94 -11.53
C ASN A 43 6.28 7.78 -10.60
N ALA A 44 5.16 8.32 -11.11
CA ALA A 44 4.22 9.10 -10.30
C ALA A 44 3.60 8.25 -9.18
N ILE A 45 3.11 7.04 -9.50
CA ILE A 45 2.55 6.12 -8.51
C ILE A 45 3.61 5.62 -7.54
N GLY A 46 4.83 5.33 -8.02
CA GLY A 46 5.95 4.94 -7.16
C GLY A 46 6.30 6.01 -6.11
N ARG A 47 6.26 7.30 -6.48
CA ARG A 47 6.40 8.40 -5.52
C ARG A 47 5.26 8.44 -4.50
N ALA A 48 4.02 8.24 -4.94
CA ALA A 48 2.86 8.21 -4.04
C ALA A 48 2.95 7.05 -3.03
N ILE A 49 3.30 5.85 -3.51
CA ILE A 49 3.55 4.67 -2.65
C ILE A 49 4.65 4.97 -1.63
N THR A 50 5.76 5.58 -2.06
CA THR A 50 6.87 5.95 -1.17
C THR A 50 6.42 6.92 -0.08
N ALA A 51 5.62 7.93 -0.43
CA ALA A 51 5.06 8.86 0.54
C ALA A 51 4.15 8.14 1.56
N VAL A 52 3.27 7.24 1.09
CA VAL A 52 2.42 6.43 1.99
C VAL A 52 3.28 5.61 2.95
N ILE A 53 4.31 4.91 2.47
CA ILE A 53 5.21 4.12 3.32
C ILE A 53 5.87 4.99 4.41
N ASN A 54 6.37 6.16 4.01
CA ASN A 54 7.10 7.06 4.92
C ASN A 54 6.19 7.70 5.98
N GLU A 55 4.94 7.97 5.65
CA GLU A 55 4.00 8.66 6.54
C GLU A 55 3.11 7.72 7.36
N THR A 56 3.05 6.42 7.03
CA THR A 56 2.14 5.47 7.69
C THR A 56 2.85 4.24 8.25
N ILE A 57 3.46 3.43 7.38
CA ILE A 57 4.08 2.15 7.74
C ILE A 57 5.35 2.39 8.56
N THR A 58 6.23 3.27 8.10
CA THR A 58 7.51 3.54 8.76
C THR A 58 7.33 4.09 10.18
N PRO A 59 6.46 5.10 10.44
CA PRO A 59 6.23 5.59 11.79
C PRO A 59 5.59 4.54 12.71
N ALA A 60 4.67 3.72 12.17
CA ALA A 60 4.04 2.65 12.93
C ALA A 60 5.06 1.58 13.39
N ILE A 61 5.94 1.15 12.49
CA ILE A 61 7.02 0.19 12.81
C ILE A 61 8.04 0.82 13.76
N LYS A 62 8.43 2.08 13.55
CA LYS A 62 9.33 2.79 14.46
C LYS A 62 8.78 2.89 15.88
N ALA A 63 7.48 3.13 16.02
CA ALA A 63 6.82 3.17 17.32
C ALA A 63 6.68 1.77 17.95
N TYR A 64 6.44 0.73 17.13
CA TYR A 64 6.27 -0.64 17.58
C TYR A 64 6.92 -1.64 16.61
N PRO A 65 8.21 -1.99 16.77
CA PRO A 65 8.94 -2.85 15.83
C PRO A 65 8.33 -4.23 15.59
N VAL A 66 7.61 -4.76 16.57
CA VAL A 66 6.84 -6.03 16.46
C VAL A 66 5.75 -5.99 15.38
N LEU A 67 5.41 -4.80 14.87
CA LEU A 67 4.49 -4.63 13.76
C LEU A 67 5.16 -4.69 12.39
N GLU A 68 6.47 -4.93 12.31
CA GLU A 68 7.14 -5.14 11.03
C GLU A 68 6.46 -6.28 10.25
N PRO A 69 5.87 -5.99 9.07
CA PRO A 69 5.15 -7.00 8.32
C PRO A 69 6.13 -8.02 7.74
N ASP A 70 5.95 -9.28 8.12
CA ASP A 70 6.65 -10.39 7.46
C ASP A 70 6.07 -10.64 6.06
N GLN A 71 6.74 -11.49 5.29
CA GLN A 71 6.33 -11.81 3.92
C GLN A 71 4.93 -12.45 3.85
N ALA A 72 4.52 -13.17 4.89
CA ALA A 72 3.18 -13.74 5.01
C ALA A 72 2.12 -12.64 5.23
N THR A 73 2.40 -11.63 6.06
CA THR A 73 1.54 -10.47 6.30
C THR A 73 1.34 -9.67 5.02
N TRP A 74 2.40 -9.48 4.23
CA TRP A 74 2.28 -8.90 2.89
C TRP A 74 1.39 -9.75 1.98
N GLY A 75 1.58 -11.06 1.97
CA GLY A 75 0.75 -12.00 1.21
C GLY A 75 -0.73 -11.97 1.63
N GLU A 76 -1.04 -11.93 2.92
CA GLU A 76 -2.40 -11.87 3.44
C GLU A 76 -3.10 -10.55 3.13
N VAL A 77 -2.38 -9.41 3.16
CA VAL A 77 -2.99 -8.13 2.79
C VAL A 77 -3.24 -8.07 1.29
N VAL A 78 -2.29 -8.52 0.46
CA VAL A 78 -2.49 -8.69 -0.98
C VAL A 78 -3.68 -9.63 -1.26
N GLY A 79 -3.80 -10.72 -0.49
CA GLY A 79 -4.91 -11.68 -0.55
C GLY A 79 -6.25 -11.08 -0.15
N ARG A 80 -6.31 -10.31 0.95
CA ARG A 80 -7.53 -9.58 1.35
C ARG A 80 -7.96 -8.56 0.30
N GLN A 81 -7.01 -7.90 -0.36
CA GLN A 81 -7.31 -6.99 -1.47
C GLN A 81 -7.72 -7.74 -2.75
N ALA A 82 -7.18 -8.93 -3.01
CA ALA A 82 -7.70 -9.83 -4.04
C ALA A 82 -9.15 -10.24 -3.77
N ALA A 83 -9.47 -10.58 -2.52
CA ALA A 83 -10.83 -10.92 -2.11
C ALA A 83 -11.79 -9.73 -2.25
N LYS A 84 -11.42 -8.53 -1.79
CA LYS A 84 -12.21 -7.30 -2.00
C LYS A 84 -12.47 -7.03 -3.49
N ARG A 85 -11.52 -7.33 -4.39
CA ARG A 85 -11.70 -7.22 -5.84
C ARG A 85 -12.72 -8.23 -6.39
N ALA A 86 -12.74 -9.45 -5.88
CA ALA A 86 -13.66 -10.51 -6.32
C ALA A 86 -15.12 -10.27 -5.87
N THR A 87 -15.33 -9.50 -4.80
CA THR A 87 -16.69 -9.18 -4.31
C THR A 87 -17.33 -7.97 -5.01
N PHE A 88 -16.55 -7.15 -5.72
CA PHE A 88 -17.03 -5.94 -6.42
C PHE A 88 -16.76 -5.96 -7.94
N GLY A 89 -16.42 -7.11 -8.52
CA GLY A 89 -16.30 -7.33 -9.97
C GLY A 89 -17.48 -8.14 -10.50
#